data_AF-A0A7D5RB89-F1
#
_entry.id   AF-A0A7D5RB89-F1
#
_cell.length_a   1.000
_cell.length_b   1.000
_cell.length_c   1.000
_cell.angle_alpha   90.00
_cell.angle_beta   90.00
_cell.angle_gamma   90.00
#
_symmetry.space_group_name_H-M   'P 1'
#
loop_
_entity.id
_entity.type
_entity.pdbx_description
1 polymer ?
#
loop_
_entity_poly.entity_id
_entity_poly.type
_entity_poly.pdbx_seq_one_letter_code
_entity_poly.pdbx_strand_id
1 'polypeptide(L)'
;MEGKLSKELKDLEKKFSSQRKEKSEQIIKEKLDKKKLDYDTVALILEIFEKSKFKWHKEHFDVFDSKSNNFRGKELPNNNRESVMLGLRLGTIRSKIIYNLRDRQIMEEERQSIDDLVWNFVWYQWKEARMLYDYSTNGEK
;
A
#
# COMPACT_ATOMS: atom_id res chain seq x y z
N MET A 1 -10.27 20.09 25.32
CA MET A 1 -9.00 19.76 24.63
C MET A 1 -9.20 18.69 23.57
N GLU A 2 -9.92 17.61 23.88
CA GLU A 2 -10.26 16.50 22.96
C GLU A 2 -10.92 16.92 21.63
N GLY A 3 -11.82 17.91 21.64
CA GLY A 3 -12.50 18.37 20.42
C GLY A 3 -11.62 19.11 19.41
N LYS A 4 -10.51 19.73 19.84
CA LYS A 4 -9.53 20.38 18.93
C LYS A 4 -8.60 19.35 18.30
N LEU A 5 -8.09 18.43 19.11
CA LEU A 5 -7.25 17.30 18.67
C LEU A 5 -7.98 16.43 17.64
N SER A 6 -9.27 16.18 17.83
CA SER A 6 -10.10 15.45 16.86
C SER A 6 -10.27 16.18 15.52
N LYS A 7 -10.36 17.52 15.52
CA LYS A 7 -10.49 18.31 14.29
C LYS A 7 -9.17 18.38 13.54
N GLU A 8 -8.06 18.60 14.25
CA GLU A 8 -6.71 18.62 13.68
C GLU A 8 -6.33 17.27 13.08
N LEU A 9 -6.64 16.16 13.76
CA LEU A 9 -6.45 14.81 13.22
C LEU A 9 -7.22 14.61 11.91
N LYS A 10 -8.51 14.99 11.86
CA LYS A 10 -9.33 14.89 10.65
C LYS A 10 -8.81 15.73 9.49
N ASP A 11 -8.30 16.93 9.77
CA ASP A 11 -7.72 17.79 8.75
C ASP A 11 -6.38 17.23 8.25
N LEU A 12 -5.60 16.61 9.14
CA LEU A 12 -4.36 15.90 8.80
C LEU A 12 -4.62 14.66 7.95
N GLU A 13 -5.62 13.83 8.29
CA GLU A 13 -6.09 12.69 7.51
C GLU A 13 -6.45 13.11 6.08
N LYS A 14 -7.24 14.18 5.93
CA LYS A 14 -7.61 14.72 4.60
C LYS A 14 -6.39 15.15 3.80
N LYS A 15 -5.44 15.81 4.45
CA LYS A 15 -4.20 16.28 3.82
C LYS A 15 -3.36 15.11 3.32
N PHE A 16 -3.12 14.09 4.15
CA PHE A 16 -2.31 12.94 3.76
C PHE A 16 -3.00 12.10 2.67
N SER A 17 -4.32 11.91 2.77
CA SER A 17 -5.08 11.20 1.74
C SER A 17 -4.98 11.91 0.38
N SER A 18 -5.04 13.25 0.36
CA SER A 18 -4.88 14.05 -0.86
C SER A 18 -3.47 13.92 -1.44
N GLN A 19 -2.43 14.04 -0.61
CA GLN A 19 -1.04 13.87 -1.04
C GLN A 19 -0.73 12.48 -1.59
N ARG A 20 -1.30 11.44 -0.96
CA ARG A 20 -1.20 10.06 -1.43
C ARG A 20 -1.83 9.91 -2.81
N LYS A 21 -3.03 10.48 -3.00
CA LYS A 21 -3.74 10.44 -4.27
C LYS A 21 -2.91 11.10 -5.37
N GLU A 22 -2.41 12.32 -5.14
CA GLU A 22 -1.56 13.04 -6.09
C GLU A 22 -0.30 12.24 -6.49
N LYS A 23 0.43 11.68 -5.51
CA LYS A 23 1.62 10.86 -5.80
C LYS A 23 1.29 9.57 -6.54
N SER A 24 0.18 8.94 -6.18
CA SER A 24 -0.29 7.73 -6.86
C SER A 24 -0.64 8.03 -8.31
N GLU A 25 -1.36 9.13 -8.56
CA GLU A 25 -1.67 9.61 -9.91
C GLU A 25 -0.41 9.92 -10.71
N GLN A 26 0.61 10.53 -10.10
CA GLN A 26 1.89 10.80 -10.76
C GLN A 26 2.58 9.50 -11.19
N ILE A 27 2.69 8.51 -10.30
CA ILE A 27 3.32 7.22 -10.63
C ILE A 27 2.54 6.48 -11.71
N ILE A 28 1.21 6.51 -11.65
CA ILE A 28 0.35 5.93 -12.68
C ILE A 28 0.63 6.57 -14.03
N LYS A 29 0.63 7.92 -14.10
CA LYS A 29 0.96 8.66 -15.32
C LYS A 29 2.34 8.27 -15.85
N GLU A 30 3.35 8.24 -15.00
CA GLU A 30 4.70 7.84 -15.39
C GLU A 30 4.78 6.41 -15.95
N LYS A 31 4.01 5.46 -15.40
CA LYS A 31 3.97 4.07 -15.89
C LYS A 31 3.22 3.98 -17.23
N LEU A 32 2.14 4.73 -17.40
CA LEU A 32 1.36 4.83 -18.65
C LEU A 32 2.14 5.53 -19.77
N ASP A 33 2.78 6.67 -19.48
CA ASP A 33 3.57 7.45 -20.44
C ASP A 33 4.75 6.64 -20.98
N LYS A 34 5.38 5.84 -20.12
CA LYS A 34 6.45 4.91 -20.50
C LYS A 34 5.93 3.63 -21.15
N LYS A 35 4.61 3.48 -21.32
CA LYS A 35 3.92 2.27 -21.81
C LYS A 35 4.36 0.98 -21.09
N LYS A 36 4.74 1.11 -19.82
CA LYS A 36 5.18 -0.03 -18.99
C LYS A 36 4.01 -0.86 -18.50
N LEU A 37 2.83 -0.25 -18.42
CA LEU A 37 1.56 -0.87 -18.06
C LEU A 37 0.46 -0.25 -18.94
N ASP A 38 -0.50 -1.05 -19.36
CA ASP A 38 -1.72 -0.55 -20.00
C ASP A 38 -2.74 -0.07 -18.96
N TYR A 39 -3.72 0.70 -19.44
CA TYR A 39 -4.75 1.29 -18.59
C TYR A 39 -5.57 0.22 -17.85
N ASP A 40 -5.93 -0.88 -18.50
CA ASP A 40 -6.76 -1.93 -17.88
C ASP A 40 -6.02 -2.60 -16.72
N THR A 41 -4.71 -2.84 -16.89
CA THR A 41 -3.86 -3.37 -15.82
C THR A 41 -3.81 -2.42 -14.62
N VAL A 42 -3.62 -1.11 -14.86
CA VAL A 42 -3.61 -0.12 -13.78
C VAL A 42 -4.98 -0.06 -13.07
N ALA A 43 -6.07 -0.03 -13.84
CA ALA A 43 -7.43 0.01 -13.31
C ALA A 43 -7.74 -1.21 -12.43
N LEU A 44 -7.35 -2.41 -12.88
CA LEU A 44 -7.50 -3.65 -12.14
C LEU A 44 -6.72 -3.61 -10.81
N ILE A 45 -5.48 -3.13 -10.82
CA ILE A 45 -4.67 -3.02 -9.59
C ILE A 45 -5.37 -2.10 -8.59
N LEU A 46 -5.80 -0.91 -9.03
CA LEU A 46 -6.52 0.04 -8.19
C LEU A 46 -7.79 -0.56 -7.60
N GLU A 47 -8.59 -1.24 -8.43
CA GLU A 47 -9.83 -1.89 -8.01
C GLU A 47 -9.57 -2.97 -6.93
N ILE A 48 -8.51 -3.78 -7.10
CA ILE A 48 -8.14 -4.81 -6.12
C ILE A 48 -7.71 -4.17 -4.79
N PHE A 49 -6.93 -3.08 -4.84
CA PHE A 49 -6.55 -2.35 -3.63
C PHE A 49 -7.76 -1.76 -2.91
N GLU A 50 -8.69 -1.14 -3.64
CA GLU A 50 -9.92 -0.58 -3.06
C GLU A 50 -10.79 -1.67 -2.43
N LYS A 51 -11.01 -2.78 -3.14
CA LYS A 51 -11.79 -3.93 -2.64
C LYS A 51 -11.13 -4.64 -1.47
N SER A 52 -9.82 -4.55 -1.30
CA SER A 52 -9.10 -5.21 -0.21
C SER A 52 -9.51 -4.72 1.17
N LYS A 53 -10.02 -3.47 1.27
CA LYS A 53 -10.34 -2.79 2.55
C LYS A 53 -9.22 -2.92 3.60
N PHE A 54 -7.98 -3.08 3.13
CA PHE A 54 -6.84 -3.29 3.98
C PHE A 54 -6.59 -2.06 4.86
N LYS A 55 -6.28 -2.30 6.14
CA LYS A 55 -5.95 -1.27 7.12
C LYS A 55 -4.69 -1.67 7.86
N TRP A 56 -3.83 -0.69 8.08
CA TRP A 56 -2.67 -0.81 8.93
C TRP A 56 -3.07 -0.73 10.41
N HIS A 57 -2.47 -1.58 11.22
CA HIS A 57 -2.62 -1.57 12.67
C HIS A 57 -1.27 -1.28 13.34
N LYS A 58 -1.31 -0.87 14.62
CA LYS A 58 -0.10 -0.48 15.35
C LYS A 58 0.96 -1.59 15.38
N GLU A 59 0.49 -2.83 15.49
CA GLU A 59 1.32 -4.04 15.53
C GLU A 59 2.04 -4.30 14.18
N HIS A 60 1.56 -3.69 13.10
CA HIS A 60 2.15 -3.84 11.77
C HIS A 60 3.33 -2.91 11.56
N PHE A 61 3.38 -1.75 12.22
CA PHE A 61 4.34 -0.71 11.88
C PHE A 61 5.78 -1.16 12.16
N ASP A 62 6.11 -1.56 13.38
CA ASP A 62 7.48 -1.91 13.75
C ASP A 62 8.00 -3.13 12.95
N VAL A 63 7.09 -4.06 12.64
CA VAL A 63 7.41 -5.22 11.80
C VAL A 63 7.69 -4.79 10.36
N PHE A 64 6.84 -3.93 9.80
CA PHE A 64 6.99 -3.47 8.43
C PHE A 64 8.20 -2.56 8.25
N ASP A 65 8.49 -1.70 9.24
CA ASP A 65 9.69 -0.86 9.30
C ASP A 65 10.97 -1.70 9.26
N SER A 66 11.02 -2.76 10.07
CA SER A 66 12.21 -3.60 10.21
C SER A 66 12.41 -4.60 9.06
N LYS A 67 11.33 -5.03 8.38
CA LYS A 67 11.37 -6.15 7.42
C LYS A 67 10.59 -5.89 6.13
N SER A 68 10.42 -4.64 5.72
CA SER A 68 9.65 -4.25 4.53
C SER A 68 9.97 -5.07 3.28
N ASN A 69 11.26 -5.30 3.00
CA ASN A 69 11.70 -6.08 1.84
C ASN A 69 11.26 -7.55 1.89
N ASN A 70 11.13 -8.14 3.09
CA ASN A 70 10.71 -9.55 3.23
C ASN A 70 9.26 -9.73 2.79
N PHE A 71 8.41 -8.72 3.01
CA PHE A 71 7.00 -8.73 2.57
C PHE A 71 6.83 -8.62 1.05
N ARG A 72 7.83 -8.07 0.35
CA ARG A 72 7.86 -8.04 -1.12
C ARG A 72 8.31 -9.39 -1.70
N GLY A 73 9.17 -10.09 -0.97
CA GLY A 73 9.66 -11.43 -1.28
C GLY A 73 8.61 -12.53 -1.09
N LYS A 74 8.98 -13.77 -1.43
CA LYS A 74 8.14 -14.97 -1.21
C LYS A 74 8.20 -15.49 0.24
N GLU A 75 9.06 -14.93 1.07
CA GLU A 75 9.27 -15.39 2.45
C GLU A 75 8.37 -14.63 3.41
N LEU A 76 7.48 -15.36 4.09
CA LEU A 76 6.70 -14.80 5.18
C LEU A 76 7.63 -14.53 6.38
N PRO A 77 7.49 -13.39 7.09
CA PRO A 77 8.27 -13.16 8.29
C PRO A 77 7.96 -14.24 9.34
N ASN A 78 8.99 -14.94 9.81
CA ASN A 78 8.81 -16.09 10.71
C ASN A 78 8.29 -15.76 12.12
N ASN A 79 8.22 -14.49 12.50
CA ASN A 79 8.02 -14.13 13.90
C ASN A 79 6.91 -13.08 14.03
N ASN A 80 5.86 -13.43 14.78
CA ASN A 80 4.61 -12.71 15.08
C ASN A 80 3.44 -12.96 14.09
N ARG A 81 2.30 -13.39 14.65
CA ARG A 81 1.03 -13.67 13.95
C ARG A 81 0.58 -12.48 13.10
N GLU A 82 0.76 -11.26 13.59
CA GLU A 82 0.38 -10.05 12.85
C GLU A 82 1.27 -9.81 11.62
N SER A 83 2.57 -10.14 11.71
CA SER A 83 3.49 -10.14 10.57
C SER A 83 3.04 -11.14 9.50
N VAL A 84 2.62 -12.34 9.91
CA VAL A 84 2.12 -13.37 9.00
C VAL A 84 0.81 -12.89 8.35
N MET A 85 -0.11 -12.31 9.12
CA MET A 85 -1.37 -11.78 8.59
C MET A 85 -1.16 -10.62 7.60
N LEU A 86 -0.21 -9.72 7.88
CA LEU A 86 0.19 -8.67 6.97
C LEU A 86 0.74 -9.25 5.66
N GLY A 87 1.68 -10.19 5.75
CA GLY A 87 2.26 -10.87 4.59
C GLY A 87 1.22 -11.63 3.76
N LEU A 88 0.29 -12.33 4.41
CA LEU A 88 -0.82 -13.02 3.74
C LEU A 88 -1.75 -12.05 3.01
N ARG A 89 -2.07 -10.90 3.60
CA ARG A 89 -2.95 -9.90 2.95
C ARG A 89 -2.28 -9.25 1.76
N LEU A 90 -1.01 -8.84 1.88
CA LEU A 90 -0.23 -8.29 0.78
C LEU A 90 -0.02 -9.32 -0.33
N GLY A 91 0.29 -10.57 0.04
CA GLY A 91 0.38 -11.70 -0.87
C GLY A 91 -0.94 -11.97 -1.59
N THR A 92 -2.07 -11.89 -0.91
CA THR A 92 -3.41 -12.08 -1.51
C THR A 92 -3.72 -10.99 -2.55
N ILE A 93 -3.42 -9.73 -2.26
CA ILE A 93 -3.59 -8.62 -3.22
C ILE A 93 -2.77 -8.92 -4.49
N ARG A 94 -1.50 -9.28 -4.32
CA ARG A 94 -0.61 -9.65 -5.43
C ARG A 94 -1.12 -10.85 -6.22
N SER A 95 -1.53 -11.93 -5.54
CA SER A 95 -2.06 -13.14 -6.17
C SER A 95 -3.34 -12.86 -6.95
N LYS A 96 -4.24 -11.99 -6.45
CA LYS A 96 -5.44 -11.59 -7.19
C LYS A 96 -5.10 -10.84 -8.47
N ILE A 97 -4.12 -9.95 -8.43
CA ILE A 97 -3.67 -9.22 -9.63
C ILE A 97 -3.13 -10.22 -10.66
N ILE A 98 -2.21 -11.09 -10.25
CA ILE A 98 -1.62 -12.12 -11.13
C ILE A 98 -2.70 -13.04 -11.71
N TYR A 99 -3.66 -13.48 -10.88
CA TYR A 99 -4.74 -14.36 -11.31
C TYR A 99 -5.64 -13.71 -12.36
N ASN A 100 -5.96 -12.42 -12.23
CA ASN A 100 -6.79 -11.70 -13.19
C ASN A 100 -6.05 -11.42 -14.51
N LEU A 101 -4.71 -11.40 -14.49
CA LEU A 101 -3.89 -11.21 -15.68
C LEU A 101 -3.40 -12.54 -16.30
N ARG A 102 -3.79 -13.70 -15.77
CA ARG A 102 -3.24 -15.01 -16.14
C ARG A 102 -3.41 -15.39 -17.61
N ASP A 103 -4.49 -14.89 -18.24
CA ASP A 103 -4.84 -15.21 -19.62
C ASP A 103 -4.16 -14.24 -20.62
N ARG A 104 -3.39 -13.25 -20.11
CA ARG A 104 -2.56 -12.34 -20.89
C ARG A 104 -1.12 -12.82 -20.96
N GLN A 105 -0.47 -12.60 -22.09
CA GLN A 105 0.97 -12.80 -22.23
C GLN A 105 1.72 -11.60 -21.60
N ILE A 106 2.01 -11.69 -20.31
CA ILE A 106 2.74 -10.64 -19.57
C ILE A 106 4.25 -10.90 -19.66
N MET A 107 4.98 -9.92 -20.19
CA MET A 107 6.44 -9.92 -20.24
C MET A 107 7.04 -9.69 -18.84
N GLU A 108 8.29 -10.13 -18.61
CA GLU A 108 8.93 -9.98 -17.29
C GLU A 108 9.04 -8.51 -16.84
N GLU A 109 9.32 -7.59 -17.77
CA GLU A 109 9.38 -6.14 -17.50
C GLU A 109 8.03 -5.57 -17.04
N GLU A 110 6.94 -6.10 -17.60
CA GLU A 110 5.58 -5.73 -17.24
C GLU A 110 5.23 -6.32 -15.86
N ARG A 111 5.62 -7.58 -15.59
CA ARG A 111 5.49 -8.19 -14.26
C ARG A 111 6.22 -7.38 -13.18
N GLN A 112 7.44 -6.96 -13.47
CA GLN A 112 8.20 -6.09 -12.57
C GLN A 112 7.52 -4.73 -12.38
N SER A 113 6.95 -4.17 -13.45
CA SER A 113 6.23 -2.90 -13.39
C SER A 113 4.94 -3.00 -12.58
N ILE A 114 4.22 -4.12 -12.65
CA ILE A 114 3.06 -4.46 -11.82
C ILE A 114 3.49 -4.55 -10.35
N ASP A 115 4.53 -5.33 -10.05
CA ASP A 115 5.04 -5.52 -8.69
C ASP A 115 5.49 -4.19 -8.05
N ASP A 116 6.21 -3.36 -8.81
CA ASP A 116 6.61 -2.02 -8.38
C ASP A 116 5.40 -1.14 -8.06
N LEU A 117 4.37 -1.14 -8.92
CA LEU A 117 3.18 -0.31 -8.73
C LEU A 117 2.39 -0.75 -7.48
N VAL A 118 2.21 -2.06 -7.30
CA VAL A 118 1.61 -2.64 -6.10
C VAL A 118 2.38 -2.21 -4.85
N TRP A 119 3.71 -2.35 -4.88
CA TRP A 119 4.54 -2.02 -3.72
C TRP A 119 4.53 -0.54 -3.38
N ASN A 120 4.49 0.34 -4.39
CA ASN A 120 4.33 1.78 -4.18
C ASN A 120 3.03 2.10 -3.43
N PHE A 121 1.90 1.48 -3.79
CA PHE A 121 0.64 1.69 -3.09
C PHE A 121 0.68 1.20 -1.64
N VAL A 122 1.29 0.04 -1.40
CA VAL A 122 1.51 -0.47 -0.03
C VAL A 122 2.34 0.53 0.78
N TRP A 123 3.44 1.03 0.22
CA TRP A 123 4.36 1.94 0.89
C TRP A 123 3.69 3.29 1.23
N TYR A 124 2.87 3.83 0.32
CA TYR A 124 2.14 5.07 0.61
C TYR A 124 1.05 4.88 1.66
N GLN A 125 0.28 3.80 1.59
CA GLN A 125 -0.71 3.49 2.62
C GLN A 125 -0.06 3.32 4.00
N TRP A 126 1.10 2.66 4.04
CA TRP A 126 1.87 2.50 5.27
C TRP A 126 2.32 3.84 5.85
N LYS A 127 2.96 4.69 5.02
CA LYS A 127 3.51 5.97 5.45
C LYS A 127 2.44 6.89 6.06
N GLU A 128 1.27 6.97 5.42
CA GLU A 128 0.14 7.73 5.95
C GLU A 128 -0.34 7.18 7.30
N ALA A 129 -0.55 5.86 7.37
CA ALA A 129 -1.01 5.23 8.60
C ALA A 129 -0.01 5.40 9.75
N ARG A 130 1.29 5.30 9.47
CA ARG A 130 2.36 5.52 10.44
C ARG A 130 2.39 6.98 10.93
N MET A 131 2.32 7.95 10.02
CA MET A 131 2.29 9.37 10.39
C MET A 131 1.07 9.73 11.25
N LEU A 132 -0.11 9.17 10.94
CA LEU A 132 -1.31 9.35 11.74
C LEU A 132 -1.16 8.72 13.13
N TYR A 133 -0.61 7.51 13.21
CA TYR A 133 -0.33 6.83 14.47
C TYR A 133 0.65 7.63 15.34
N ASP A 134 1.77 8.06 14.76
CA ASP A 134 2.78 8.86 15.46
C ASP A 134 2.21 10.21 15.93
N TYR A 135 1.36 10.86 15.12
CA TYR A 135 0.70 12.11 15.54
C TYR A 135 -0.28 11.87 16.69
N SER A 136 -1.09 10.80 16.61
CA SER A 136 -2.05 10.45 17.67
C SER A 136 -1.39 10.09 19.00
N THR A 137 -0.22 9.43 18.96
CA THR A 137 0.50 8.97 20.16
C THR A 137 1.44 10.03 20.73
N ASN A 138 2.01 10.92 19.90
CA ASN A 138 2.79 12.05 20.38
C ASN A 138 1.93 13.21 20.93
N GLY A 139 0.64 13.26 20.59
CA GLY A 139 -0.33 14.19 21.21
C GLY A 139 -0.85 13.75 22.59
N GLU A 140 -0.51 12.54 23.04
CA GLU A 140 -0.86 11.99 24.37
C GLU A 140 0.26 12.19 25.42
N LYS A 141 1.41 12.78 25.04
CA LYS A 141 2.49 13.18 25.96
C LYS A 141 2.45 14.68 26.24
#